data_AF-A0A9D2UJP7-F1
#
_entry.id   AF-A0A9D2UJP7-F1
#
_cell.length_a   1.000
_cell.length_b   1.000
_cell.length_c   1.000
_cell.angle_alpha   90.00
_cell.angle_beta   90.00
_cell.angle_gamma   90.00
#
_symmetry.space_group_name_H-M   'P 1'
#
loop_
_entity.id
_entity.type
_entity.pdbx_description
1 polymer ?
#
loop_
_entity_poly.entity_id
_entity_poly.type
_entity_poly.pdbx_seq_one_letter_code
_entity_poly.pdbx_strand_id
1 'polypeptide(L)'
;MNGKDKCNLLREIRRRIAELYGLTYQPAECHHEGDCTGTCPRCDAELQDLQRQLNEKGIECIELNRQMEEMVNNFNPGGDTGDDFFSLKGDVAPPVEGLPASPHEGMSGFPEPKKKRMFFKECAVAGWNFHHPEDFWDELYEGAQLVLLRERTNKHDRNAVAVMLANDFDGDEENLDCIIGYVPRKENEMVAKMMDMGWGDAFTAELTTVKDSGAYDERLRMTIYIKSKEEDMESWFAQKVDDSFPQQLLESLYQDGVVHFRWGGFPPWERDLPRKGDKVVFIRKCETYAELYLMHTIAIGEDAIPFLENPEEEMDRTDDSSPYVLTLVKGPVLVGLHELDFLDDIEVGSFQPEGKLPENCIDKLKDLFFKK
;
A
#
# COMPACT_ATOMS: atom_id res chain seq x y z
N MET A 1 -13.08 19.88 -19.81
CA MET A 1 -14.51 20.05 -19.49
C MET A 1 -14.66 21.10 -18.41
N ASN A 2 -15.68 21.95 -18.48
CA ASN A 2 -16.01 22.88 -17.38
C ASN A 2 -16.78 22.09 -16.29
N GLY A 3 -16.78 22.53 -15.03
CA GLY A 3 -17.46 21.81 -13.95
C GLY A 3 -18.99 21.75 -14.12
N LYS A 4 -19.59 22.64 -14.92
CA LYS A 4 -21.01 22.51 -15.31
C LYS A 4 -21.26 21.29 -16.20
N ASP A 5 -20.32 20.94 -17.08
CA ASP A 5 -20.39 19.74 -17.92
C ASP A 5 -20.25 18.47 -17.07
N LYS A 6 -19.33 18.49 -16.09
CA LYS A 6 -19.18 17.42 -15.08
C LYS A 6 -20.47 17.20 -14.29
N CYS A 7 -21.09 18.28 -13.81
CA CYS A 7 -22.34 18.22 -13.06
C CYS A 7 -23.49 17.64 -13.90
N ASN A 8 -23.62 18.06 -15.16
CA ASN A 8 -24.64 17.54 -16.08
C ASN A 8 -24.45 16.05 -16.36
N LEU A 9 -23.21 15.60 -16.58
CA LEU A 9 -22.92 14.19 -16.80
C LEU A 9 -23.24 13.34 -15.56
N LEU A 10 -22.80 13.79 -14.38
CA LEU A 10 -23.07 13.09 -13.11
C LEU A 10 -24.58 12.98 -12.84
N ARG A 11 -25.36 14.01 -13.23
CA ARG A 11 -26.83 13.99 -13.15
C ARG A 11 -27.44 12.95 -14.09
N GLU A 12 -26.87 12.76 -15.28
CA GLU A 12 -27.34 11.75 -16.23
C GLU A 12 -27.03 10.32 -15.76
N ILE A 13 -25.83 10.11 -15.19
CA ILE A 13 -25.44 8.84 -14.58
C ILE A 13 -26.40 8.47 -13.43
N ARG A 14 -26.68 9.42 -12.52
CA ARG A 14 -27.65 9.21 -11.42
C ARG A 14 -29.05 8.85 -11.90
N ARG A 15 -29.54 9.50 -12.96
CA ARG A 15 -30.84 9.17 -13.56
C ARG A 15 -30.87 7.74 -14.07
N ARG A 16 -29.80 7.31 -14.74
CA ARG A 16 -29.70 5.99 -15.35
C ARG A 16 -29.61 4.86 -14.32
N ILE A 17 -28.88 5.09 -13.23
CA ILE A 17 -28.87 4.19 -12.07
C ILE A 17 -30.28 4.07 -11.50
N ALA A 18 -30.99 5.19 -11.33
CA ALA A 18 -32.35 5.16 -10.82
C ALA A 18 -33.30 4.38 -11.75
N GLU A 19 -33.20 4.53 -13.07
CA GLU A 19 -34.00 3.77 -14.03
C GLU A 19 -33.70 2.26 -13.97
N LEU A 20 -32.42 1.88 -13.93
CA LEU A 20 -31.99 0.47 -13.92
C LEU A 20 -32.47 -0.29 -12.68
N TYR A 21 -32.38 0.34 -11.52
CA TYR A 21 -32.75 -0.29 -10.23
C TYR A 21 -34.15 0.10 -9.76
N GLY A 22 -34.91 0.79 -10.61
CA GLY A 22 -36.27 1.25 -10.33
C GLY A 22 -36.37 2.12 -9.07
N LEU A 23 -35.41 3.03 -8.89
CA LEU A 23 -35.36 4.02 -7.81
C LEU A 23 -36.10 5.29 -8.24
N THR A 24 -36.55 6.07 -7.27
CA THR A 24 -37.15 7.38 -7.53
C THR A 24 -36.06 8.44 -7.55
N TYR A 25 -35.84 9.07 -8.72
CA TYR A 25 -34.91 10.20 -8.85
C TYR A 25 -35.64 11.44 -9.38
N GLN A 26 -35.74 12.47 -8.54
CA GLN A 26 -36.29 13.78 -8.91
C GLN A 26 -35.20 14.84 -8.72
N PRO A 27 -34.38 15.11 -9.75
CA PRO A 27 -33.28 16.04 -9.59
C PRO A 27 -33.77 17.49 -9.48
N ALA A 28 -33.22 18.23 -8.52
CA ALA A 28 -33.54 19.65 -8.37
C ALA A 28 -32.94 20.47 -9.52
N GLU A 29 -33.67 21.48 -10.01
CA GLU A 29 -33.10 22.39 -11.00
C GLU A 29 -31.96 23.23 -10.39
N CYS A 30 -30.83 23.25 -11.10
CA CYS A 30 -29.66 24.03 -10.72
C CYS A 30 -29.76 25.43 -11.33
N HIS A 31 -29.97 26.44 -10.49
CA HIS A 31 -30.02 27.85 -10.89
C HIS A 31 -28.67 28.58 -10.72
N HIS A 32 -27.56 27.84 -10.58
CA HIS A 32 -26.25 28.44 -10.41
C HIS A 32 -25.70 28.98 -11.75
N GLU A 33 -25.42 30.28 -11.77
CA GLU A 33 -24.69 30.98 -12.83
C GLU A 33 -23.26 31.28 -12.36
N GLY A 34 -22.23 30.99 -13.19
CA GLY A 34 -20.80 31.14 -12.84
C GLY A 34 -19.99 29.84 -12.91
N ASP A 35 -18.70 29.92 -12.55
CA ASP A 35 -17.80 28.77 -12.52
C ASP A 35 -18.19 27.79 -11.40
N CYS A 36 -18.36 26.52 -11.78
CA CYS A 36 -18.85 25.45 -10.93
C CYS A 36 -17.73 24.43 -10.72
N THR A 37 -17.59 23.90 -9.50
CA THR A 37 -16.59 22.86 -9.15
C THR A 37 -17.02 21.44 -9.53
N GLY A 38 -18.26 21.28 -10.04
CA GLY A 38 -18.78 20.02 -10.58
C GLY A 38 -19.49 19.11 -9.57
N THR A 39 -19.41 19.39 -8.27
CA THR A 39 -20.23 18.78 -7.21
C THR A 39 -20.63 19.86 -6.19
N CYS A 40 -21.85 19.81 -5.68
CA CYS A 40 -22.36 20.77 -4.69
C CYS A 40 -23.21 20.04 -3.64
N PRO A 41 -23.52 20.70 -2.50
CA PRO A 41 -24.27 20.05 -1.41
C PRO A 41 -25.63 19.47 -1.82
N ARG A 42 -26.26 20.00 -2.88
CA ARG A 42 -27.50 19.43 -3.43
C ARG A 42 -27.27 18.13 -4.20
N CYS A 43 -26.15 18.03 -4.93
CA CYS A 43 -25.76 16.79 -5.58
C CYS A 43 -25.42 15.69 -4.58
N ASP A 44 -24.83 16.06 -3.44
CA ASP A 44 -24.50 15.10 -2.37
C ASP A 44 -25.77 14.61 -1.66
N ALA A 45 -26.76 15.49 -1.44
CA ALA A 45 -28.06 15.10 -0.93
C ALA A 45 -28.81 14.15 -1.88
N GLU A 46 -28.78 14.42 -3.19
CA GLU A 46 -29.33 13.52 -4.22
C GLU A 46 -28.65 12.14 -4.22
N LEU A 47 -27.32 12.10 -4.03
CA LEU A 47 -26.57 10.85 -3.93
C LEU A 47 -26.92 10.06 -2.68
N GLN A 48 -27.04 10.72 -1.53
CA GLN A 48 -27.45 10.07 -0.28
C GLN A 48 -28.86 9.49 -0.38
N ASP A 49 -29.77 10.18 -1.07
CA ASP A 49 -31.12 9.69 -1.29
C ASP A 49 -31.15 8.42 -2.15
N LEU A 50 -30.38 8.40 -3.25
CA LEU A 50 -30.24 7.22 -4.11
C LEU A 50 -29.57 6.05 -3.38
N GLN A 51 -28.53 6.33 -2.60
CA GLN A 51 -27.84 5.30 -1.80
C GLN A 51 -28.79 4.69 -0.77
N ARG A 52 -29.62 5.50 -0.12
CA ARG A 52 -30.63 5.00 0.83
C ARG A 52 -31.62 4.06 0.13
N GLN A 53 -32.12 4.44 -1.04
CA GLN A 53 -33.06 3.61 -1.80
C GLN A 53 -32.43 2.31 -2.33
N LEU A 54 -31.13 2.30 -2.66
CA LEU A 54 -30.39 1.09 -3.02
C LEU A 54 -30.26 0.14 -1.83
N ASN A 55 -29.88 0.67 -0.66
CA ASN A 55 -29.74 -0.10 0.57
C ASN A 55 -31.09 -0.70 1.01
N GLU A 56 -32.20 0.05 0.90
CA GLU A 56 -33.56 -0.45 1.20
C GLU A 56 -33.98 -1.62 0.30
N LYS A 57 -33.41 -1.71 -0.90
CA LYS A 57 -33.64 -2.82 -1.85
C LYS A 57 -32.62 -3.95 -1.72
N GLY A 58 -31.66 -3.85 -0.80
CA GLY A 58 -30.60 -4.85 -0.61
C GLY A 58 -29.64 -4.96 -1.79
N ILE A 59 -29.47 -3.88 -2.54
CA ILE A 59 -28.55 -3.82 -3.69
C ILE A 59 -27.28 -3.13 -3.22
N GLU A 60 -26.25 -3.93 -2.90
CA GLU A 60 -24.95 -3.44 -2.41
C GLU A 60 -23.95 -3.22 -3.54
N CYS A 61 -24.23 -3.74 -4.75
CA CYS A 61 -23.39 -3.59 -5.93
C CYS A 61 -24.21 -3.15 -7.15
N ILE A 62 -23.79 -2.05 -7.77
CA ILE A 62 -24.36 -1.53 -9.02
C ILE A 62 -23.57 -2.15 -10.17
N GLU A 63 -24.15 -3.09 -10.90
CA GLU A 63 -23.57 -3.59 -12.14
C GLU A 63 -23.49 -2.46 -13.18
N LEU A 64 -22.28 -2.17 -13.66
CA LEU A 64 -22.05 -1.23 -14.74
C LEU A 64 -22.50 -1.85 -16.07
N ASN A 65 -23.58 -1.33 -16.64
CA ASN A 65 -23.97 -1.69 -18.00
C ASN A 65 -22.99 -1.03 -19.00
N ARG A 66 -22.69 -1.71 -20.12
CA ARG A 66 -21.77 -1.29 -21.19
C ARG A 66 -21.97 0.15 -21.68
N GLN A 67 -23.21 0.65 -21.67
CA GLN A 67 -23.52 2.04 -22.06
C GLN A 67 -23.17 3.09 -20.98
N MET A 68 -23.04 2.69 -19.70
CA MET A 68 -22.55 3.54 -18.60
C MET A 68 -21.03 3.58 -18.60
N GLU A 69 -20.37 2.44 -18.86
CA GLU A 69 -18.92 2.37 -19.05
C GLU A 69 -18.44 3.30 -20.18
N GLU A 70 -19.12 3.30 -21.32
CA GLU A 70 -18.81 4.21 -22.44
C GLU A 70 -18.95 5.71 -22.07
N MET A 71 -19.88 6.06 -21.17
CA MET A 71 -20.04 7.45 -20.69
C MET A 71 -18.95 7.85 -19.68
N VAL A 72 -18.51 6.92 -18.83
CA VAL A 72 -17.45 7.14 -17.83
C VAL A 72 -16.07 7.18 -18.51
N ASN A 73 -15.83 6.34 -19.52
CA ASN A 73 -14.56 6.30 -20.26
C ASN A 73 -14.32 7.58 -21.10
N ASN A 74 -15.39 8.23 -21.58
CA ASN A 74 -15.27 9.56 -22.21
C ASN A 74 -14.92 10.68 -21.22
N PHE A 75 -14.96 10.43 -19.91
CA PHE A 75 -14.62 11.37 -18.85
C PHE A 75 -13.12 11.37 -18.51
N ASN A 76 -12.41 10.28 -18.85
CA ASN A 76 -10.99 10.11 -18.54
C ASN A 76 -10.28 9.34 -19.67
N PRO A 77 -9.92 9.99 -20.80
CA PRO A 77 -9.23 9.31 -21.88
C PRO A 77 -7.78 9.05 -21.44
N GLY A 78 -7.54 7.89 -20.83
CA GLY A 78 -6.23 7.45 -20.34
C GLY A 78 -6.17 7.03 -18.87
N GLY A 79 -7.31 6.94 -18.16
CA GLY A 79 -7.36 6.29 -16.86
C GLY A 79 -7.34 4.76 -17.02
N ASP A 80 -6.31 4.13 -16.47
CA ASP A 80 -6.22 2.68 -16.36
C ASP A 80 -7.40 2.16 -15.52
N THR A 81 -8.22 1.30 -16.10
CA THR A 81 -9.35 0.66 -15.42
C THR A 81 -8.81 -0.48 -14.56
N GLY A 82 -8.40 -0.14 -13.35
CA GLY A 82 -8.16 -1.06 -12.25
C GLY A 82 -9.03 -0.65 -11.07
N ASP A 83 -10.03 -1.47 -10.76
CA ASP A 83 -10.93 -1.44 -9.60
C ASP A 83 -11.86 -0.22 -9.45
N ASP A 84 -13.10 -0.40 -9.94
CA ASP A 84 -14.26 0.45 -9.64
C ASP A 84 -14.64 0.33 -8.15
N PHE A 85 -14.11 1.24 -7.32
CA PHE A 85 -14.64 1.48 -5.97
C PHE A 85 -14.71 2.99 -5.68
N PHE A 86 -15.86 3.61 -5.95
CA PHE A 86 -16.13 5.00 -5.57
C PHE A 86 -16.63 5.07 -4.12
N SER A 87 -15.69 5.12 -3.16
CA SER A 87 -16.01 5.57 -1.79
C SER A 87 -16.10 7.10 -1.75
N LEU A 88 -17.30 7.63 -1.53
CA LEU A 88 -17.55 9.06 -1.32
C LEU A 88 -17.56 9.37 0.18
N LYS A 89 -16.40 9.62 0.79
CA LYS A 89 -16.28 10.39 2.04
C LYS A 89 -14.84 10.86 2.24
N GLY A 90 -14.69 12.17 2.44
CA GLY A 90 -13.45 12.75 2.94
C GLY A 90 -13.58 12.99 4.43
N ASP A 91 -12.49 12.80 5.18
CA ASP A 91 -12.34 13.38 6.51
C ASP A 91 -10.85 13.51 6.91
N VAL A 92 -10.63 14.51 7.77
CA VAL A 92 -9.38 15.11 8.25
C VAL A 92 -8.92 14.43 9.55
N ALA A 93 -7.61 14.24 9.73
CA ALA A 93 -7.03 13.77 11.00
C ALA A 93 -6.43 14.94 11.83
N PRO A 94 -6.57 14.94 13.17
CA PRO A 94 -5.80 15.80 14.08
C PRO A 94 -4.49 15.13 14.55
N PRO A 95 -3.51 15.89 15.08
CA PRO A 95 -2.18 15.37 15.43
C PRO A 95 -2.07 14.94 16.90
N VAL A 96 -1.16 14.01 17.21
CA VAL A 96 -0.72 13.74 18.59
C VAL A 96 0.81 13.55 18.65
N GLU A 97 1.43 14.30 19.56
CA GLU A 97 2.85 14.33 19.92
C GLU A 97 3.24 13.22 20.91
N GLY A 98 4.53 12.83 20.90
CA GLY A 98 5.23 12.28 22.07
C GLY A 98 5.99 10.97 21.84
N LEU A 99 7.30 11.04 21.55
CA LEU A 99 8.23 9.90 21.59
C LEU A 99 9.30 10.13 22.68
N PRO A 100 9.64 9.14 23.52
CA PRO A 100 10.82 9.20 24.39
C PRO A 100 12.08 8.71 23.68
N ALA A 101 13.23 9.23 24.12
CA ALA A 101 14.55 9.16 23.51
C ALA A 101 15.23 7.77 23.45
N SER A 102 16.14 7.63 22.48
CA SER A 102 16.99 6.45 22.20
C SER A 102 18.13 6.25 23.22
N PRO A 103 18.62 5.01 23.43
CA PRO A 103 19.83 4.76 24.20
C PRO A 103 21.13 4.98 23.40
N HIS A 104 22.18 5.29 24.16
CA HIS A 104 23.52 5.73 23.78
C HIS A 104 24.35 4.80 22.87
N GLU A 105 25.22 5.46 22.10
CA GLU A 105 26.25 4.93 21.22
C GLU A 105 27.34 4.09 21.93
N GLY A 106 27.83 3.07 21.22
CA GLY A 106 29.16 2.52 21.45
C GLY A 106 29.24 1.00 21.43
N MET A 107 29.09 0.35 20.27
CA MET A 107 29.74 -0.94 20.00
C MET A 107 29.85 -1.25 18.50
N SER A 108 31.11 -1.30 18.07
CA SER A 108 31.74 -1.70 16.81
C SER A 108 31.03 -2.72 15.88
N GLY A 109 31.03 -2.40 14.59
CA GLY A 109 31.85 -3.15 13.62
C GLY A 109 31.25 -4.41 12.98
N PHE A 110 29.93 -4.47 12.77
CA PHE A 110 29.35 -5.42 11.82
C PHE A 110 29.28 -4.77 10.42
N PRO A 111 29.53 -5.50 9.32
CA PRO A 111 29.18 -4.97 8.00
C PRO A 111 27.69 -4.70 8.00
N GLU A 112 27.30 -3.44 7.83
CA GLU A 112 25.90 -3.05 7.84
C GLU A 112 25.13 -3.90 6.81
N PRO A 113 24.08 -4.61 7.21
CA PRO A 113 23.25 -5.38 6.30
C PRO A 113 22.67 -4.43 5.25
N LYS A 114 22.79 -4.81 3.97
CA LYS A 114 22.32 -3.96 2.86
C LYS A 114 20.79 -3.92 2.86
N LYS A 115 20.19 -2.85 3.40
CA LYS A 115 18.74 -2.63 3.35
C LYS A 115 18.24 -2.75 1.90
N LYS A 116 17.18 -3.53 1.69
CA LYS A 116 16.57 -3.73 0.38
C LYS A 116 15.91 -2.42 -0.07
N ARG A 117 16.39 -1.86 -1.19
CA ARG A 117 15.78 -0.70 -1.85
C ARG A 117 14.98 -1.19 -3.05
N MET A 118 13.73 -0.75 -3.17
CA MET A 118 12.90 -1.05 -4.34
C MET A 118 12.81 0.17 -5.24
N PHE A 119 12.86 -0.05 -6.56
CA PHE A 119 12.64 1.00 -7.55
C PHE A 119 11.24 1.59 -7.32
N PHE A 120 11.18 2.91 -7.18
CA PHE A 120 9.92 3.63 -7.10
C PHE A 120 9.66 4.40 -8.39
N LYS A 121 10.61 5.25 -8.81
CA LYS A 121 10.40 6.12 -9.98
C LYS A 121 11.70 6.64 -10.55
N GLU A 122 11.75 6.77 -11.87
CA GLU A 122 12.78 7.57 -12.56
C GLU A 122 12.14 8.85 -13.10
N CYS A 123 12.83 9.99 -12.95
CA CYS A 123 12.43 11.26 -13.52
C CYS A 123 13.61 12.22 -13.72
N ALA A 124 13.38 13.31 -14.46
CA ALA A 124 14.34 14.41 -14.55
C ALA A 124 14.39 15.19 -13.24
N VAL A 125 15.53 15.82 -12.93
CA VAL A 125 15.58 16.89 -11.93
C VAL A 125 15.06 18.15 -12.62
N ALA A 126 14.01 18.77 -12.09
CA ALA A 126 13.43 19.99 -12.64
C ALA A 126 14.02 21.23 -11.97
N GLY A 127 14.06 22.34 -12.70
CA GLY A 127 14.38 23.63 -12.14
C GLY A 127 15.88 23.88 -11.90
N TRP A 128 16.77 22.91 -12.16
CA TRP A 128 18.20 23.03 -11.84
C TRP A 128 18.90 24.24 -12.46
N ASN A 129 18.48 24.65 -13.66
CA ASN A 129 19.03 25.82 -14.34
C ASN A 129 18.67 27.18 -13.68
N PHE A 130 17.79 27.18 -12.67
CA PHE A 130 17.43 28.37 -11.90
C PHE A 130 18.18 28.50 -10.56
N HIS A 131 19.01 27.51 -10.21
CA HIS A 131 19.71 27.42 -8.92
C HIS A 131 21.23 27.63 -9.04
N HIS A 132 21.69 28.44 -10.00
CA HIS A 132 23.13 28.65 -10.27
C HIS A 132 23.90 27.34 -10.52
N PRO A 133 23.70 26.69 -11.69
CA PRO A 133 24.37 25.43 -12.00
C PRO A 133 25.89 25.45 -11.85
N GLU A 134 26.51 26.60 -12.10
CA GLU A 134 27.95 26.82 -11.94
C GLU A 134 28.49 26.53 -10.53
N ASP A 135 27.63 26.57 -9.51
CA ASP A 135 28.03 26.35 -8.12
C ASP A 135 28.08 24.85 -7.75
N PHE A 136 27.37 23.97 -8.49
CA PHE A 136 27.28 22.55 -8.14
C PHE A 136 27.56 21.58 -9.31
N TRP A 137 27.62 22.04 -10.56
CA TRP A 137 27.69 21.16 -11.74
C TRP A 137 28.93 20.26 -11.76
N ASP A 138 30.07 20.77 -11.28
CA ASP A 138 31.34 20.04 -11.20
C ASP A 138 31.32 18.93 -10.13
N GLU A 139 30.37 18.98 -9.21
CA GLU A 139 30.19 17.99 -8.14
C GLU A 139 29.21 16.87 -8.53
N LEU A 140 28.46 17.04 -9.62
CA LEU A 140 27.49 16.07 -10.09
C LEU A 140 28.18 14.93 -10.83
N TYR A 141 27.91 13.70 -10.40
CA TYR A 141 28.31 12.48 -11.11
C TYR A 141 27.22 11.42 -11.04
N GLU A 142 27.22 10.50 -12.00
CA GLU A 142 26.29 9.36 -11.99
C GLU A 142 26.53 8.47 -10.77
N GLY A 143 25.47 8.18 -10.02
CA GLY A 143 25.50 7.46 -8.74
C GLY A 143 25.60 8.36 -7.51
N ALA A 144 25.72 9.68 -7.67
CA ALA A 144 25.70 10.61 -6.54
C ALA A 144 24.39 10.48 -5.76
N GLN A 145 24.48 10.38 -4.43
CA GLN A 145 23.32 10.23 -3.55
C GLN A 145 22.61 11.57 -3.37
N LEU A 146 21.27 11.51 -3.38
CA LEU A 146 20.39 12.66 -3.28
C LEU A 146 19.47 12.51 -2.07
N VAL A 147 19.19 13.66 -1.44
CA VAL A 147 18.18 13.81 -0.41
C VAL A 147 16.96 14.49 -1.03
N LEU A 148 15.77 13.97 -0.71
CA LEU A 148 14.51 14.54 -1.14
C LEU A 148 13.84 15.23 0.05
N LEU A 149 13.62 16.53 -0.04
CA LEU A 149 13.03 17.32 1.05
C LEU A 149 11.65 17.84 0.69
N ARG A 150 10.70 17.69 1.61
CA ARG A 150 9.30 18.07 1.39
C ARG A 150 9.10 19.57 1.68
N GLU A 151 8.87 20.37 0.63
CA GLU A 151 8.65 21.82 0.79
C GLU A 151 7.15 22.16 0.84
N ARG A 152 6.54 22.12 2.04
CA ARG A 152 5.09 22.32 2.23
C ARG A 152 4.62 23.75 1.97
N THR A 153 5.50 24.72 2.20
CA THR A 153 5.22 26.16 2.13
C THR A 153 5.59 26.79 0.79
N ASN A 154 5.95 25.97 -0.21
CA ASN A 154 6.34 26.47 -1.53
C ASN A 154 5.19 27.26 -2.19
N LYS A 155 5.47 28.52 -2.55
CA LYS A 155 4.50 29.48 -3.12
C LYS A 155 3.97 29.10 -4.51
N HIS A 156 4.64 28.21 -5.23
CA HIS A 156 4.31 27.86 -6.62
C HIS A 156 3.65 26.49 -6.76
N ASP A 157 4.01 25.55 -5.87
CA ASP A 157 3.52 24.19 -5.91
C ASP A 157 3.40 23.57 -4.51
N ARG A 158 2.18 23.31 -4.06
CA ARG A 158 1.90 22.67 -2.76
C ARG A 158 2.52 21.28 -2.61
N ASN A 159 2.84 20.60 -3.72
CA ASN A 159 3.44 19.26 -3.74
C ASN A 159 4.96 19.31 -3.98
N ALA A 160 5.60 20.48 -3.83
CA ALA A 160 7.04 20.61 -4.08
C ALA A 160 7.86 19.64 -3.21
N VAL A 161 8.77 18.95 -3.87
CA VAL A 161 9.79 18.09 -3.26
C VAL A 161 11.13 18.54 -3.84
N ALA A 162 11.95 19.17 -3.00
CA ALA A 162 13.27 19.66 -3.35
C ALA A 162 14.27 18.50 -3.39
N VAL A 163 15.33 18.68 -4.17
CA VAL A 163 16.40 17.70 -4.43
C VAL A 163 17.73 18.35 -4.09
N MET A 164 18.50 17.69 -3.23
CA MET A 164 19.80 18.16 -2.73
C MET A 164 20.84 17.05 -2.81
N LEU A 165 22.13 17.40 -2.89
CA LEU A 165 23.21 16.41 -2.76
C LEU A 165 23.25 15.96 -1.30
N ALA A 166 23.37 14.65 -1.08
CA ALA A 166 23.47 14.12 0.28
C ALA A 166 24.73 14.61 1.03
N ASN A 167 25.78 14.99 0.31
CA ASN A 167 27.01 15.51 0.90
C ASN A 167 26.85 16.93 1.47
N ASP A 168 25.92 17.72 0.91
CA ASP A 168 25.67 19.11 1.30
C ASP A 168 24.55 19.24 2.33
N PHE A 169 23.89 18.13 2.66
CA PHE A 169 22.83 18.09 3.64
C PHE A 169 23.43 18.04 5.05
N ASP A 170 23.23 19.11 5.83
CA ASP A 170 23.71 19.26 7.21
C ASP A 170 22.78 18.64 8.26
N GLY A 171 21.65 18.06 7.83
CA GLY A 171 20.62 17.51 8.70
C GLY A 171 19.49 18.48 9.02
N ASP A 172 19.57 19.74 8.57
CA ASP A 172 18.52 20.73 8.75
C ASP A 172 17.60 20.75 7.52
N GLU A 173 16.41 20.16 7.65
CA GLU A 173 15.40 20.12 6.59
C GLU A 173 14.81 21.49 6.23
N GLU A 174 15.03 22.51 7.07
CA GLU A 174 14.62 23.89 6.79
C GLU A 174 15.68 24.67 5.98
N ASN A 175 16.91 24.14 5.89
CA ASN A 175 18.01 24.73 5.13
C ASN A 175 17.95 24.30 3.66
N LEU A 176 17.43 25.19 2.82
CA LEU A 176 17.22 24.97 1.38
C LEU A 176 18.24 25.71 0.50
N ASP A 177 19.35 26.15 1.08
CA ASP A 177 20.35 26.97 0.37
C ASP A 177 21.15 26.18 -0.69
N CYS A 178 21.19 24.84 -0.57
CA CYS A 178 21.91 23.94 -1.48
C CYS A 178 20.99 23.08 -2.38
N ILE A 179 19.79 23.58 -2.69
CA ILE A 179 18.88 22.90 -3.62
C ILE A 179 19.48 22.86 -5.03
N ILE A 180 19.62 21.65 -5.57
CA ILE A 180 19.96 21.41 -6.98
C ILE A 180 18.73 21.59 -7.85
N GLY A 181 17.55 21.20 -7.38
CA GLY A 181 16.30 21.33 -8.12
C GLY A 181 15.13 20.64 -7.42
N TYR A 182 14.16 20.19 -8.20
CA TYR A 182 12.89 19.65 -7.71
C TYR A 182 12.48 18.38 -8.46
N VAL A 183 11.68 17.54 -7.80
CA VAL A 183 10.88 16.53 -8.51
C VAL A 183 9.90 17.25 -9.43
N PRO A 184 9.76 16.86 -10.71
CA PRO A 184 8.93 17.58 -11.67
C PRO A 184 7.48 17.72 -11.19
N ARG A 185 6.89 18.90 -11.37
CA ARG A 185 5.52 19.21 -10.92
C ARG A 185 4.44 18.24 -11.41
N LYS A 186 4.62 17.64 -12.58
CA LYS A 186 3.69 16.64 -13.14
C LYS A 186 3.80 15.27 -12.46
N GLU A 187 4.82 15.08 -11.63
CA GLU A 187 5.28 13.78 -11.15
C GLU A 187 5.49 13.75 -9.61
N ASN A 188 5.43 14.91 -8.95
CA ASN A 188 5.74 15.05 -7.53
C ASN A 188 4.57 14.73 -6.58
N GLU A 189 3.33 14.66 -7.08
CA GLU A 189 2.15 14.48 -6.24
C GLU A 189 2.21 13.22 -5.37
N MET A 190 2.61 12.09 -5.95
CA MET A 190 2.65 10.82 -5.23
C MET A 190 3.77 10.79 -4.19
N VAL A 191 4.94 11.33 -4.52
CA VAL A 191 6.08 11.46 -3.60
C VAL A 191 5.72 12.36 -2.43
N ALA A 192 5.15 13.54 -2.71
CA ALA A 192 4.74 14.51 -1.70
C ALA A 192 3.68 13.93 -0.75
N LYS A 193 2.67 13.21 -1.27
CA LYS A 193 1.65 12.56 -0.43
C LYS A 193 2.25 11.49 0.49
N MET A 194 3.14 10.65 -0.03
CA MET A 194 3.79 9.63 0.80
C MET A 194 4.67 10.26 1.89
N MET A 195 5.40 11.32 1.56
CA MET A 195 6.12 12.11 2.56
C MET A 195 5.18 12.71 3.62
N ASP A 196 4.06 13.27 3.18
CA ASP A 196 3.05 13.86 4.07
C ASP A 196 2.40 12.79 4.99
N MET A 197 2.42 11.52 4.59
CA MET A 197 1.97 10.34 5.37
C MET A 197 3.06 9.76 6.30
N GLY A 198 4.24 10.38 6.42
CA GLY A 198 5.32 9.90 7.29
C GLY A 198 6.23 8.82 6.66
N TRP A 199 6.23 8.71 5.34
CA TRP A 199 7.16 7.86 4.59
C TRP A 199 8.40 8.61 4.06
N GLY A 200 8.64 9.84 4.51
CA GLY A 200 9.76 10.67 4.05
C GLY A 200 11.11 9.96 4.14
N ASP A 201 11.44 9.47 5.34
CA ASP A 201 12.73 8.79 5.63
C ASP A 201 12.94 7.48 4.85
N ALA A 202 11.89 6.94 4.26
CA ALA A 202 11.99 5.73 3.43
C ALA A 202 12.50 6.06 2.02
N PHE A 203 12.37 7.29 1.54
CA PHE A 203 12.85 7.65 0.21
C PHE A 203 14.36 7.82 0.20
N THR A 204 14.98 7.26 -0.83
CA THR A 204 16.38 7.50 -1.20
C THR A 204 16.43 7.78 -2.69
N ALA A 205 17.35 8.61 -3.15
CA ALA A 205 17.49 8.89 -4.58
C ALA A 205 18.96 8.94 -4.99
N GLU A 206 19.23 8.66 -6.25
CA GLU A 206 20.56 8.82 -6.83
C GLU A 206 20.48 9.40 -8.24
N LEU A 207 21.48 10.18 -8.62
CA LEU A 207 21.61 10.67 -10.01
C LEU A 207 21.92 9.50 -10.93
N THR A 208 21.13 9.33 -11.99
CA THR A 208 21.33 8.28 -12.99
C THR A 208 21.88 8.79 -14.30
N THR A 209 21.79 10.09 -14.57
CA THR A 209 22.34 10.68 -15.79
C THR A 209 22.75 12.12 -15.53
N VAL A 210 23.99 12.45 -15.93
CA VAL A 210 24.53 13.82 -15.94
C VAL A 210 25.16 14.04 -17.32
N LYS A 211 24.60 14.97 -18.11
CA LYS A 211 25.09 15.30 -19.46
C LYS A 211 25.22 16.80 -19.68
N ASP A 212 26.34 17.20 -20.27
CA ASP A 212 26.60 18.60 -20.64
C ASP A 212 25.76 19.10 -21.82
N SER A 213 25.22 18.18 -22.64
CA SER A 213 24.42 18.50 -23.83
C SER A 213 23.24 17.54 -23.98
N GLY A 214 22.16 18.00 -24.61
CA GLY A 214 20.92 17.26 -24.77
C GLY A 214 19.68 18.11 -24.48
N ALA A 215 18.50 17.49 -24.55
CA ALA A 215 17.27 18.15 -24.12
C ALA A 215 17.28 18.37 -22.60
N TYR A 216 16.56 19.39 -22.13
CA TYR A 216 16.62 19.85 -20.73
C TYR A 216 16.36 18.73 -19.70
N ASP A 217 15.38 17.88 -19.98
CA ASP A 217 14.93 16.74 -19.18
C ASP A 217 15.77 15.45 -19.36
N GLU A 218 16.70 15.45 -20.33
CA GLU A 218 17.64 14.35 -20.57
C GLU A 218 18.99 14.57 -19.90
N ARG A 219 19.30 15.83 -19.53
CA ARG A 219 20.61 16.23 -19.03
C ARG A 219 20.86 15.86 -17.58
N LEU A 220 19.82 15.89 -16.75
CA LEU A 220 19.92 15.58 -15.33
C LEU A 220 18.75 14.70 -14.91
N ARG A 221 19.01 13.42 -14.70
CA ARG A 221 18.00 12.42 -14.31
C ARG A 221 18.38 11.77 -12.99
N MET A 222 17.36 11.39 -12.24
CA MET A 222 17.49 10.67 -10.98
C MET A 222 16.54 9.49 -10.92
N THR A 223 16.92 8.49 -10.12
CA THR A 223 16.01 7.42 -9.70
C THR A 223 15.75 7.52 -8.21
N ILE A 224 14.48 7.46 -7.86
CA ILE A 224 13.95 7.43 -6.50
C ILE A 224 13.64 5.98 -6.16
N TYR A 225 14.07 5.57 -4.97
CA TYR A 225 13.85 4.26 -4.38
C TYR A 225 13.11 4.41 -3.05
N ILE A 226 12.38 3.37 -2.66
CA ILE A 226 11.84 3.22 -1.30
C ILE A 226 12.70 2.17 -0.58
N LYS A 227 13.25 2.56 0.55
CA LYS A 227 14.01 1.72 1.48
C LYS A 227 13.04 1.06 2.45
N SER A 228 13.17 -0.25 2.64
CA SER A 228 12.43 -0.93 3.70
C SER A 228 12.83 -0.35 5.08
N LYS A 229 11.83 -0.04 5.93
CA LYS A 229 12.05 0.46 7.30
C LYS A 229 12.66 -0.62 8.21
N GLU A 230 12.38 -1.89 7.94
CA GLU A 230 12.90 -3.03 8.70
C GLU A 230 13.67 -4.00 7.79
N GLU A 231 14.74 -4.57 8.34
CA GLU A 231 15.42 -5.73 7.77
C GLU A 231 14.49 -6.93 7.91
N ASP A 232 13.59 -7.12 6.94
CA ASP A 232 12.77 -8.33 6.92
C ASP A 232 13.68 -9.52 6.57
N MET A 233 14.22 -10.16 7.60
CA MET A 233 14.42 -11.61 7.61
C MET A 233 13.02 -12.24 7.57
N GLU A 234 12.31 -12.05 6.45
CA GLU A 234 10.96 -12.56 6.21
C GLU A 234 10.99 -14.07 6.44
N SER A 235 10.57 -14.50 7.62
CA SER A 235 10.59 -15.89 8.00
C SER A 235 9.30 -16.51 7.49
N TRP A 236 9.41 -17.70 6.93
CA TRP A 236 8.25 -18.43 6.45
C TRP A 236 7.99 -19.60 7.37
N PHE A 237 6.73 -19.85 7.64
CA PHE A 237 6.25 -20.99 8.39
C PHE A 237 5.26 -21.78 7.54
N ALA A 238 4.96 -23.01 7.92
CA ALA A 238 3.93 -23.81 7.29
C ALA A 238 3.00 -24.43 8.31
N GLN A 239 1.73 -24.61 7.93
CA GLN A 239 0.75 -25.35 8.71
C GLN A 239 -0.12 -26.19 7.77
N LYS A 240 -0.40 -27.44 8.17
CA LYS A 240 -1.37 -28.30 7.48
C LYS A 240 -2.78 -27.91 7.92
N VAL A 241 -3.71 -27.91 6.97
CA VAL A 241 -5.12 -27.59 7.21
C VAL A 241 -6.04 -28.70 6.71
N ASP A 242 -7.25 -28.73 7.25
CA ASP A 242 -8.27 -29.71 6.88
C ASP A 242 -9.12 -29.27 5.67
N ASP A 243 -10.10 -30.09 5.32
CA ASP A 243 -10.97 -29.88 4.17
C ASP A 243 -12.00 -28.74 4.34
N SER A 244 -12.29 -28.34 5.57
CA SER A 244 -13.22 -27.24 5.86
C SER A 244 -12.56 -25.86 5.77
N PHE A 245 -11.23 -25.84 5.91
CA PHE A 245 -10.43 -24.62 5.96
C PHE A 245 -10.65 -23.66 4.79
N PRO A 246 -10.67 -24.09 3.50
CA PRO A 246 -10.82 -23.14 2.40
C PRO A 246 -12.11 -22.34 2.44
N GLN A 247 -13.20 -22.98 2.86
CA GLN A 247 -14.49 -22.31 2.96
C GLN A 247 -14.49 -21.29 4.10
N GLN A 248 -13.98 -21.66 5.28
CA GLN A 248 -13.86 -20.76 6.43
C GLN A 248 -12.93 -19.58 6.13
N LEU A 249 -11.77 -19.87 5.54
CA LEU A 249 -10.79 -18.86 5.12
C LEU A 249 -11.44 -17.85 4.17
N LEU A 250 -12.16 -18.32 3.16
CA LEU A 250 -12.77 -17.46 2.14
C LEU A 250 -13.90 -16.62 2.73
N GLU A 251 -14.75 -17.20 3.60
CA GLU A 251 -15.80 -16.47 4.30
C GLU A 251 -15.23 -15.32 5.15
N SER A 252 -14.22 -15.59 5.99
CA SER A 252 -13.57 -14.56 6.81
C SER A 252 -12.84 -13.51 5.97
N LEU A 253 -12.12 -13.91 4.91
CA LEU A 253 -11.44 -12.96 4.03
C LEU A 253 -12.42 -12.07 3.26
N TYR A 254 -13.58 -12.58 2.84
CA TYR A 254 -14.60 -11.76 2.17
C TYR A 254 -15.28 -10.77 3.11
N GLN A 255 -15.50 -11.15 4.37
CA GLN A 255 -16.17 -10.30 5.35
C GLN A 255 -15.22 -9.25 5.91
N ASP A 256 -14.02 -9.67 6.33
CA ASP A 256 -13.14 -8.85 7.16
C ASP A 256 -11.80 -8.51 6.49
N GLY A 257 -11.49 -9.13 5.35
CA GLY A 257 -10.17 -9.01 4.68
C GLY A 257 -9.02 -9.69 5.44
N VAL A 258 -9.32 -10.32 6.57
CA VAL A 258 -8.36 -10.95 7.48
C VAL A 258 -8.94 -12.25 8.04
N VAL A 259 -8.08 -13.08 8.61
CA VAL A 259 -8.46 -14.31 9.33
C VAL A 259 -7.73 -14.35 10.66
N HIS A 260 -8.46 -14.79 11.68
CA HIS A 260 -7.99 -14.84 13.06
C HIS A 260 -7.62 -16.26 13.45
N PHE A 261 -6.48 -16.39 14.12
CA PHE A 261 -6.03 -17.64 14.72
C PHE A 261 -5.61 -17.40 16.16
N ARG A 262 -5.64 -18.46 16.98
CA ARG A 262 -4.96 -18.48 18.27
C ARG A 262 -3.87 -19.52 18.26
N TRP A 263 -2.63 -19.07 18.39
CA TRP A 263 -1.46 -19.93 18.44
C TRP A 263 -0.66 -19.67 19.71
N GLY A 264 0.06 -20.69 20.18
CA GLY A 264 0.85 -20.62 21.40
C GLY A 264 0.66 -21.86 22.26
N GLY A 265 0.62 -21.65 23.56
CA GLY A 265 0.48 -22.70 24.55
C GLY A 265 1.76 -22.97 25.34
N PHE A 266 1.58 -23.63 26.48
CA PHE A 266 2.66 -23.90 27.41
C PHE A 266 3.59 -25.03 26.92
N PRO A 267 4.91 -24.94 27.14
CA PRO A 267 5.64 -23.77 27.62
C PRO A 267 5.92 -22.76 26.49
N PRO A 268 5.68 -21.45 26.70
CA PRO A 268 5.77 -20.45 25.63
C PRO A 268 7.20 -20.19 25.13
N TRP A 269 8.23 -20.45 25.94
CA TRP A 269 9.64 -20.26 25.57
C TRP A 269 10.20 -21.38 24.67
N GLU A 270 9.49 -22.48 24.51
CA GLU A 270 9.88 -23.56 23.59
C GLU A 270 9.23 -23.40 22.21
N ARG A 271 8.45 -22.32 22.01
CA ARG A 271 7.68 -22.10 20.79
C ARG A 271 8.39 -21.17 19.82
N ASP A 272 8.41 -21.56 18.55
CA ASP A 272 8.93 -20.75 17.44
C ASP A 272 7.78 -20.47 16.48
N LEU A 273 7.06 -19.39 16.76
CA LEU A 273 5.86 -18.97 16.04
C LEU A 273 6.11 -17.71 15.19
N PRO A 274 5.25 -17.46 14.19
CA PRO A 274 5.37 -16.28 13.33
C PRO A 274 5.36 -14.98 14.11
N ARG A 275 6.12 -13.99 13.65
CA ARG A 275 6.03 -12.60 14.12
C ARG A 275 5.23 -11.77 13.13
N LYS A 276 4.86 -10.56 13.54
CA LYS A 276 4.36 -9.54 12.60
C LYS A 276 5.38 -9.37 11.47
N GLY A 277 4.90 -9.39 10.23
CA GLY A 277 5.76 -9.35 9.03
C GLY A 277 6.02 -10.72 8.40
N ASP A 278 5.98 -11.80 9.20
CA ASP A 278 6.29 -13.14 8.70
C ASP A 278 5.19 -13.69 7.78
N LYS A 279 5.53 -14.77 7.07
CA LYS A 279 4.65 -15.47 6.13
C LYS A 279 4.26 -16.84 6.66
N VAL A 280 3.02 -17.24 6.45
CA VAL A 280 2.52 -18.57 6.81
C VAL A 280 1.92 -19.23 5.56
N VAL A 281 2.41 -20.42 5.23
CA VAL A 281 1.88 -21.23 4.14
C VAL A 281 0.92 -22.27 4.71
N PHE A 282 -0.36 -22.13 4.43
CA PHE A 282 -1.34 -23.18 4.71
C PHE A 282 -1.36 -24.20 3.58
N ILE A 283 -1.28 -25.48 3.95
CA ILE A 283 -1.17 -26.61 3.03
C ILE A 283 -2.34 -27.54 3.25
N ARG A 284 -3.25 -27.60 2.28
CA ARG A 284 -4.31 -28.62 2.23
C ARG A 284 -3.89 -29.71 1.26
N LYS A 285 -3.72 -30.95 1.74
CA LYS A 285 -3.44 -32.10 0.86
C LYS A 285 -4.76 -32.76 0.47
N CYS A 286 -5.01 -32.87 -0.84
CA CYS A 286 -6.09 -33.69 -1.41
C CYS A 286 -5.52 -35.03 -1.89
N GLU A 287 -6.37 -35.90 -2.45
CA GLU A 287 -5.94 -37.24 -2.88
C GLU A 287 -4.86 -37.23 -3.96
N THR A 288 -4.87 -36.24 -4.86
CA THR A 288 -4.00 -36.20 -6.05
C THR A 288 -3.20 -34.91 -6.21
N TYR A 289 -3.52 -33.89 -5.44
CA TYR A 289 -2.90 -32.56 -5.51
C TYR A 289 -2.93 -31.91 -4.12
N ALA A 290 -2.25 -30.77 -3.98
CA ALA A 290 -2.33 -29.94 -2.78
C ALA A 290 -2.71 -28.51 -3.15
N GLU A 291 -3.43 -27.85 -2.24
CA GLU A 291 -3.81 -26.44 -2.31
C GLU A 291 -2.94 -25.66 -1.32
N LEU A 292 -2.26 -24.63 -1.82
CA LEU A 292 -1.38 -23.78 -1.03
C LEU A 292 -1.96 -22.37 -0.91
N TYR A 293 -1.91 -21.82 0.30
CA TYR A 293 -2.30 -20.44 0.60
C TYR A 293 -1.16 -19.74 1.32
N LEU A 294 -0.60 -18.71 0.70
CA LEU A 294 0.39 -17.85 1.31
C LEU A 294 -0.30 -16.71 2.03
N MET A 295 -0.08 -16.63 3.33
CA MET A 295 -0.65 -15.62 4.22
C MET A 295 0.46 -14.74 4.80
N HIS A 296 0.09 -13.53 5.22
CA HIS A 296 0.98 -12.58 5.89
C HIS A 296 0.45 -12.23 7.27
N THR A 297 1.31 -12.33 8.28
CA THR A 297 0.98 -11.97 9.66
C THR A 297 1.04 -10.46 9.84
N ILE A 298 -0.12 -9.82 10.02
CA ILE A 298 -0.24 -8.36 10.10
C ILE A 298 -0.33 -7.85 11.55
N ALA A 299 -0.78 -8.69 12.48
CA ALA A 299 -0.94 -8.33 13.88
C ALA A 299 -0.88 -9.58 14.78
N ILE A 300 -0.31 -9.43 15.98
CA ILE A 300 -0.17 -10.50 16.98
C ILE A 300 -0.42 -9.92 18.39
N GLY A 301 -0.98 -10.72 19.29
CA GLY A 301 -1.17 -10.30 20.69
C GLY A 301 -1.97 -9.00 20.80
N GLU A 302 -1.45 -8.01 21.52
CA GLU A 302 -2.11 -6.70 21.68
C GLU A 302 -2.30 -5.95 20.35
N ASP A 303 -1.41 -6.13 19.36
CA ASP A 303 -1.56 -5.51 18.03
C ASP A 303 -2.80 -6.06 17.29
N ALA A 304 -3.34 -7.21 17.70
CA ALA A 304 -4.53 -7.79 17.12
C ALA A 304 -5.83 -7.15 17.63
N ILE A 305 -5.80 -6.44 18.76
CA ILE A 305 -6.99 -5.84 19.41
C ILE A 305 -7.91 -5.07 18.44
N PRO A 306 -7.39 -4.23 17.51
CA PRO A 306 -8.25 -3.48 16.57
C PRO A 306 -9.05 -4.36 15.61
N PHE A 307 -8.65 -5.62 15.45
CA PHE A 307 -9.26 -6.58 14.53
C PHE A 307 -10.18 -7.58 15.23
N LEU A 308 -10.27 -7.57 16.56
CA LEU A 308 -11.06 -8.52 17.33
C LEU A 308 -12.46 -7.96 17.60
N GLU A 309 -13.49 -8.80 17.43
CA GLU A 309 -14.87 -8.42 17.77
C GLU A 309 -15.05 -8.19 19.28
N ASN A 310 -14.43 -9.05 20.10
CA ASN A 310 -14.47 -8.98 21.57
C ASN A 310 -13.06 -9.04 22.16
N PRO A 311 -12.31 -7.93 22.19
CA PRO A 311 -10.93 -7.92 22.65
C PRO A 311 -10.75 -8.34 24.11
N GLU A 312 -11.68 -7.98 25.00
CA GLU A 312 -11.59 -8.33 26.43
C GLU A 312 -11.62 -9.86 26.62
N GLU A 313 -12.56 -10.56 25.98
CA GLU A 313 -12.67 -12.01 26.08
C GLU A 313 -11.48 -12.74 25.45
N GLU A 314 -10.93 -12.20 24.36
CA GLU A 314 -9.77 -12.80 23.69
C GLU A 314 -8.46 -12.56 24.45
N MET A 315 -8.30 -11.41 25.10
CA MET A 315 -7.09 -11.09 25.85
C MET A 315 -7.07 -11.72 27.26
N ASP A 316 -8.24 -11.93 27.88
CA ASP A 316 -8.35 -12.46 29.25
C ASP A 316 -8.40 -14.00 29.32
N ARG A 317 -8.17 -14.71 28.21
CA ARG A 317 -8.11 -16.18 28.23
C ARG A 317 -6.87 -16.66 28.99
N THR A 318 -7.05 -17.72 29.79
CA THR A 318 -5.99 -18.34 30.61
C THR A 318 -5.19 -19.41 29.88
N ASP A 319 -5.42 -19.58 28.57
CA ASP A 319 -4.52 -20.37 27.75
C ASP A 319 -3.29 -19.53 27.41
N ASP A 320 -2.09 -20.11 27.44
CA ASP A 320 -0.85 -19.39 27.08
C ASP A 320 -0.74 -19.13 25.56
N SER A 321 -1.87 -18.90 24.89
CA SER A 321 -1.97 -18.63 23.46
C SER A 321 -2.26 -17.15 23.21
N SER A 322 -1.90 -16.67 22.02
CA SER A 322 -2.11 -15.27 21.62
C SER A 322 -2.93 -15.21 20.33
N PRO A 323 -3.71 -14.14 20.12
CA PRO A 323 -4.39 -13.90 18.86
C PRO A 323 -3.38 -13.54 17.76
N TYR A 324 -3.63 -14.04 16.55
CA TYR A 324 -2.88 -13.77 15.33
C TYR A 324 -3.87 -13.36 14.25
N VAL A 325 -3.53 -12.28 13.54
CA VAL A 325 -4.32 -11.78 12.42
C VAL A 325 -3.48 -11.92 11.16
N LEU A 326 -4.04 -12.63 10.18
CA LEU A 326 -3.39 -12.90 8.91
C LEU A 326 -4.26 -12.41 7.75
N THR A 327 -3.62 -12.00 6.67
CA THR A 327 -4.30 -11.69 5.40
C THR A 327 -3.72 -12.52 4.26
N LEU A 328 -4.51 -12.77 3.22
CA LEU A 328 -4.10 -13.57 2.07
C LEU A 328 -3.19 -12.77 1.15
N VAL A 329 -2.02 -13.33 0.86
CA VAL A 329 -1.09 -12.80 -0.13
C VAL A 329 -1.33 -13.45 -1.47
N LYS A 330 -1.42 -14.79 -1.51
CA LYS A 330 -1.63 -15.55 -2.74
C LYS A 330 -2.19 -16.94 -2.48
N GLY A 331 -3.22 -17.33 -3.23
CA GLY A 331 -3.81 -18.65 -3.18
C GLY A 331 -5.27 -18.66 -3.68
N PRO A 332 -5.88 -19.83 -3.88
CA PRO A 332 -5.24 -21.14 -3.83
C PRO A 332 -4.27 -21.34 -5.01
N VAL A 333 -3.09 -21.87 -4.73
CA VAL A 333 -2.17 -22.38 -5.76
C VAL A 333 -2.23 -23.91 -5.73
N LEU A 334 -2.62 -24.50 -6.86
CA LEU A 334 -2.72 -25.95 -7.01
C LEU A 334 -1.37 -26.52 -7.46
N VAL A 335 -0.86 -27.49 -6.71
CA VAL A 335 0.41 -28.17 -7.01
C VAL A 335 0.24 -29.69 -6.97
N GLY A 336 1.04 -30.42 -7.73
CA GLY A 336 1.12 -31.87 -7.60
C GLY A 336 1.72 -32.26 -6.25
N LEU A 337 1.29 -33.40 -5.67
CA LEU A 337 1.81 -33.85 -4.37
C LEU A 337 3.34 -34.00 -4.36
N HIS A 338 3.92 -34.51 -5.46
CA HIS A 338 5.36 -34.66 -5.65
C HIS A 338 6.15 -33.34 -5.63
N GLU A 339 5.48 -32.22 -5.93
CA GLU A 339 6.12 -30.90 -5.87
C GLU A 339 6.37 -30.47 -4.42
N LEU A 340 5.74 -31.11 -3.43
CA LEU A 340 5.89 -30.84 -2.00
C LEU A 340 6.84 -31.79 -1.27
N ASP A 341 7.47 -32.75 -1.96
CA ASP A 341 8.37 -33.76 -1.36
C ASP A 341 9.53 -33.11 -0.56
N PHE A 342 9.89 -31.87 -0.91
CA PHE A 342 10.92 -31.12 -0.18
C PHE A 342 10.54 -30.71 1.25
N LEU A 343 9.25 -30.84 1.61
CA LEU A 343 8.73 -30.58 2.95
C LEU A 343 8.58 -31.86 3.78
N ASP A 344 8.83 -33.05 3.22
CA ASP A 344 8.59 -34.32 3.92
C ASP A 344 9.54 -34.53 5.11
N ASP A 345 10.74 -33.96 5.04
CA ASP A 345 11.73 -33.98 6.14
C ASP A 345 11.47 -32.90 7.20
N ILE A 346 10.45 -32.05 7.02
CA ILE A 346 10.11 -30.96 7.93
C ILE A 346 8.82 -31.31 8.69
N GLU A 347 8.87 -31.13 10.01
CA GLU A 347 7.70 -31.31 10.85
C GLU A 347 6.72 -30.15 10.67
N VAL A 348 5.79 -30.30 9.74
CA VAL A 348 4.69 -29.35 9.54
C VAL A 348 3.48 -29.78 10.36
N GLY A 349 3.20 -29.01 11.42
CA GLY A 349 2.07 -29.22 12.34
C GLY A 349 0.71 -28.90 11.71
N SER A 350 -0.36 -29.47 12.27
CA SER A 350 -1.75 -29.20 11.87
C SER A 350 -2.47 -28.20 12.77
N PHE A 351 -1.96 -27.98 13.98
CA PHE A 351 -2.59 -27.11 14.98
C PHE A 351 -2.12 -25.66 14.87
N GLN A 352 -0.81 -25.46 14.74
CA GLN A 352 -0.19 -24.14 14.61
C GLN A 352 1.09 -24.22 13.76
N PRO A 353 1.53 -23.10 13.17
CA PRO A 353 2.76 -23.05 12.39
C PRO A 353 3.95 -22.96 13.35
N GLU A 354 4.68 -24.06 13.51
CA GLU A 354 5.79 -24.18 14.46
C GLU A 354 7.11 -24.40 13.71
N GLY A 355 8.14 -23.64 14.08
CA GLY A 355 9.46 -23.74 13.50
C GLY A 355 9.58 -23.05 12.15
N LYS A 356 10.57 -22.16 12.04
CA LYS A 356 10.88 -21.48 10.77
C LYS A 356 11.30 -22.48 9.70
N LEU A 357 10.76 -22.30 8.50
CA LEU A 357 11.17 -23.06 7.33
C LEU A 357 12.62 -22.72 6.97
N PRO A 358 13.45 -23.73 6.65
CA PRO A 358 14.79 -23.52 6.10
C PRO A 358 14.76 -22.78 4.75
N GLU A 359 15.77 -21.95 4.48
CA GLU A 359 15.83 -21.10 3.27
C GLU A 359 15.64 -21.88 1.96
N ASN A 360 16.20 -23.08 1.84
CA ASN A 360 16.04 -23.93 0.66
C ASN A 360 14.58 -24.34 0.38
N CYS A 361 13.75 -24.43 1.43
CA CYS A 361 12.33 -24.72 1.30
C CYS A 361 11.54 -23.46 0.97
N ILE A 362 11.93 -22.33 1.55
CA ILE A 362 11.37 -21.00 1.22
C ILE A 362 11.55 -20.68 -0.25
N ASP A 363 12.75 -20.90 -0.81
CA ASP A 363 13.02 -20.62 -2.22
C ASP A 363 12.14 -21.47 -3.16
N LYS A 364 11.95 -22.75 -2.84
CA LYS A 364 11.05 -23.64 -3.60
C LYS A 364 9.60 -23.19 -3.49
N LEU A 365 9.14 -22.79 -2.30
CA LEU A 365 7.79 -22.26 -2.12
C LEU A 365 7.60 -20.96 -2.91
N LYS A 366 8.58 -20.05 -2.90
CA LYS A 366 8.56 -18.83 -3.71
C LYS A 366 8.46 -19.14 -5.20
N ASP A 367 9.15 -20.16 -5.68
CA ASP A 367 9.04 -20.60 -7.07
C ASP A 367 7.63 -21.09 -7.40
N LEU A 368 7.02 -21.89 -6.52
CA LEU A 368 5.65 -22.38 -6.68
C LEU A 368 4.62 -21.24 -6.68
N PHE A 369 4.79 -20.24 -5.80
CA PHE A 369 3.86 -19.13 -5.70
C PHE A 369 4.05 -18.06 -6.78
N PHE A 370 5.28 -17.72 -7.19
CA PHE A 370 5.54 -16.48 -7.96
C PHE A 370 6.18 -16.68 -9.33
N LYS A 371 6.73 -17.87 -9.65
CA LYS A 371 7.42 -18.09 -10.94
C LYS A 371 6.64 -18.97 -11.94
N LYS A 372 5.46 -19.49 -11.56
CA LYS A 372 4.56 -20.20 -12.48
C LYS A 372 3.66 -19.24 -13.25
#